data_AF-A0A3D3TB78-F1
#
_entry.id   AF-A0A3D3TB78-F1
#
_cell.length_a   1.000
_cell.length_b   1.000
_cell.length_c   1.000
_cell.angle_alpha   90.00
_cell.angle_beta   90.00
_cell.angle_gamma   90.00
#
_symmetry.space_group_name_H-M   'P 1'
#
loop_
_entity.id
_entity.type
_entity.pdbx_description
1 polymer ?
#
loop_
_entity_poly.entity_id
_entity_poly.type
_entity_poly.pdbx_seq_one_letter_code
_entity_poly.pdbx_strand_id
1 'polypeptide(L)'
;MYATRPKRPLLLVALALLLTAGVGLRIWWVNTHIPAILTPPALEVYQIGQWVPLEGSFQFSNDEHTENFHVQLVDIDFCTPQEFAQRYNLELSLFGEDEANLPEYVADLTLNFRNDSPDEASDLGHILFMFYELFTPGSLKTFSPHSEVNWAMHPDLGIKLEFKIPPASETGPVHFCLTSYVEATGPVKGNLDQFPKQLQVSITPVRKVIEVPAPDALPS
;
A
#
# COMPACT_ATOMS: atom_id res chain seq x y z
N MET A 1 -65.59 -17.73 38.88
CA MET A 1 -64.95 -16.58 38.18
C MET A 1 -63.46 -16.90 38.01
N TYR A 2 -63.04 -17.35 36.82
CA TYR A 2 -61.62 -17.58 36.53
C TYR A 2 -61.01 -16.31 35.96
N ALA A 3 -60.09 -15.70 36.70
CA ALA A 3 -59.35 -14.51 36.25
C ALA A 3 -58.38 -14.90 35.13
N THR A 4 -58.57 -14.33 33.94
CA THR A 4 -57.62 -14.46 32.82
C THR A 4 -56.33 -13.70 33.17
N ARG A 5 -55.24 -14.43 33.45
CA ARG A 5 -53.88 -13.89 33.63
C ARG A 5 -53.43 -13.13 32.37
N PRO A 6 -52.62 -12.06 32.50
CA PRO A 6 -52.44 -11.10 31.43
C PRO A 6 -51.67 -11.74 30.25
N LYS A 7 -52.20 -11.63 29.03
CA LYS A 7 -51.54 -12.00 27.75
C LYS A 7 -50.41 -11.03 27.35
N ARG A 8 -50.20 -9.98 28.14
CA ARG A 8 -49.24 -8.88 27.92
C ARG A 8 -47.76 -9.31 27.87
N PRO A 9 -47.23 -10.20 28.74
CA PRO A 9 -45.83 -10.61 28.65
C PRO A 9 -45.58 -11.47 27.41
N LEU A 10 -46.55 -12.28 26.98
CA LEU A 10 -46.43 -13.09 25.75
C LEU A 10 -46.38 -12.21 24.49
N LEU A 11 -47.20 -11.14 24.47
CA LEU A 11 -47.21 -10.14 23.40
C LEU A 11 -45.90 -9.35 23.33
N LEU A 12 -45.34 -8.99 24.49
CA LEU A 12 -44.05 -8.29 24.56
C LEU A 12 -42.89 -9.20 24.11
N VAL A 13 -42.91 -10.49 24.48
CA VAL A 13 -41.93 -11.47 24.00
C VAL A 13 -42.03 -11.67 22.49
N ALA A 14 -43.24 -11.80 21.96
CA ALA A 14 -43.46 -11.94 20.51
C ALA A 14 -42.99 -10.70 19.74
N LEU A 15 -43.27 -9.50 20.26
CA LEU A 15 -42.80 -8.25 19.67
C LEU A 15 -41.27 -8.15 19.71
N ALA A 16 -40.65 -8.51 20.83
CA ALA A 16 -39.20 -8.54 20.97
C ALA A 16 -38.55 -9.50 19.95
N LEU A 17 -39.10 -10.71 19.80
CA LEU A 17 -38.60 -11.69 18.82
C LEU A 17 -38.72 -11.18 17.39
N LEU A 18 -39.85 -10.54 17.03
CA LEU A 18 -40.05 -9.95 15.71
C LEU A 18 -39.06 -8.81 15.43
N LEU A 19 -38.82 -7.93 16.41
CA LEU A 19 -37.83 -6.86 16.29
C LEU A 19 -36.41 -7.44 16.12
N THR A 20 -36.07 -8.46 16.90
CA THR A 20 -34.74 -9.10 16.82
C THR A 20 -34.53 -9.78 15.47
N ALA A 21 -35.55 -10.49 14.96
CA ALA A 21 -35.52 -11.10 13.64
C ALA A 21 -35.43 -10.06 12.51
N GLY A 22 -36.15 -8.94 12.63
CA GLY A 22 -36.09 -7.84 11.66
C GLY A 22 -34.71 -7.18 11.61
N VAL A 23 -34.10 -6.93 12.77
CA VAL A 23 -32.72 -6.43 12.86
C VAL A 23 -31.73 -7.45 12.27
N GLY A 24 -31.86 -8.73 12.62
CA GLY A 24 -31.02 -9.80 12.08
C GLY A 24 -31.11 -9.90 10.55
N LEU A 25 -32.33 -9.85 9.99
CA LEU A 25 -32.56 -9.86 8.54
C LEU A 25 -31.92 -8.64 7.87
N ARG A 26 -32.03 -7.45 8.49
CA ARG A 26 -31.43 -6.23 7.94
C ARG A 26 -29.90 -6.29 7.95
N ILE A 27 -29.29 -6.76 9.04
CA ILE A 27 -27.84 -6.93 9.13
C ILE A 27 -27.36 -7.93 8.07
N TRP A 28 -28.04 -9.08 7.94
CA TRP A 28 -27.73 -10.07 6.92
C TRP A 28 -27.85 -9.49 5.50
N TRP A 29 -28.93 -8.76 5.20
CA TRP A 29 -29.14 -8.12 3.90
C TRP A 29 -28.05 -7.08 3.61
N VAL A 30 -27.73 -6.20 4.57
CA VAL A 30 -26.66 -5.21 4.42
C VAL A 30 -25.35 -5.92 4.10
N ASN A 31 -24.95 -6.89 4.91
CA ASN A 31 -23.65 -7.56 4.77
C ASN A 31 -23.51 -8.39 3.48
N THR A 32 -24.60 -8.88 2.91
CA THR A 32 -24.58 -9.67 1.67
C THR A 32 -24.75 -8.84 0.40
N HIS A 33 -25.28 -7.62 0.52
CA HIS A 33 -25.52 -6.71 -0.60
C HIS A 33 -24.71 -5.42 -0.46
N ILE A 34 -23.58 -5.47 0.25
CA ILE A 34 -22.63 -4.36 0.30
C ILE A 34 -22.12 -4.15 -1.14
N PRO A 35 -22.29 -2.96 -1.72
CA PRO A 35 -21.68 -2.62 -3.00
C PRO A 35 -20.17 -2.90 -2.96
N ALA A 36 -19.61 -3.47 -4.01
CA ALA A 36 -18.19 -3.85 -4.05
C ALA A 36 -17.24 -2.71 -3.60
N ILE A 37 -17.59 -1.45 -3.89
CA ILE A 37 -16.88 -0.23 -3.48
C ILE A 37 -16.78 -0.01 -1.96
N LEU A 38 -17.67 -0.62 -1.16
CA LEU A 38 -17.70 -0.53 0.31
C LEU A 38 -17.08 -1.76 0.98
N THR A 39 -16.69 -2.78 0.22
CA THR A 39 -15.89 -3.90 0.69
C THR A 39 -14.40 -3.60 0.45
N PRO A 40 -13.51 -3.93 1.39
CA PRO A 40 -12.08 -3.90 1.11
C PRO A 40 -11.78 -4.73 -0.14
N PRO A 41 -10.88 -4.27 -1.02
CA PRO A 41 -10.46 -5.04 -2.18
C PRO A 41 -9.90 -6.39 -1.75
N ALA A 42 -10.00 -7.39 -2.64
CA ALA A 42 -9.33 -8.67 -2.42
C ALA A 42 -7.82 -8.42 -2.21
N LEU A 43 -7.20 -9.14 -1.27
CA LEU A 43 -5.78 -9.03 -0.98
C LEU A 43 -5.03 -10.20 -1.61
N GLU A 44 -4.04 -9.88 -2.43
CA GLU A 44 -3.03 -10.84 -2.90
C GLU A 44 -1.67 -10.49 -2.30
N VAL A 45 -0.98 -11.51 -1.83
CA VAL A 45 0.28 -11.38 -1.12
C VAL A 45 1.37 -12.13 -1.89
N TYR A 46 2.45 -11.42 -2.18
CA TYR A 46 3.63 -11.90 -2.90
C TYR A 46 4.87 -11.80 -2.02
N GLN A 47 5.93 -12.51 -2.38
CA GLN A 47 7.22 -12.50 -1.71
C GLN A 47 8.25 -11.70 -2.52
N ILE A 48 9.29 -11.20 -1.85
CA ILE A 48 10.47 -10.62 -2.52
C ILE A 48 10.99 -11.59 -3.58
N GLY A 49 11.35 -11.05 -4.74
CA GLY A 49 11.81 -11.79 -5.91
C GLY A 49 10.69 -12.36 -6.78
N GLN A 50 9.41 -12.26 -6.40
CA GLN A 50 8.29 -12.64 -7.26
C GLN A 50 7.85 -11.49 -8.16
N TRP A 51 7.55 -11.81 -9.42
CA TRP A 51 6.84 -10.89 -10.31
C TRP A 51 5.37 -10.80 -9.89
N VAL A 52 4.93 -9.60 -9.59
CA VAL A 52 3.54 -9.25 -9.27
C VAL A 52 2.88 -8.76 -10.56
N PRO A 53 1.96 -9.51 -11.16
CA PRO A 53 1.17 -9.03 -12.29
C PRO A 53 0.15 -8.01 -11.77
N LEU A 54 0.09 -6.82 -12.36
CA LEU A 54 -0.84 -5.77 -11.93
C LEU A 54 -2.25 -6.03 -12.46
N GLU A 55 -2.40 -6.60 -13.66
CA GLU A 55 -3.67 -7.09 -14.21
C GLU A 55 -4.79 -6.03 -14.21
N GLY A 56 -4.43 -4.78 -14.53
CA GLY A 56 -5.35 -3.65 -14.51
C GLY A 56 -5.66 -3.13 -13.10
N SER A 57 -5.00 -3.67 -12.07
CA SER A 57 -5.02 -3.11 -10.73
C SER A 57 -4.12 -1.88 -10.66
N PHE A 58 -4.66 -0.80 -10.10
CA PHE A 58 -4.09 0.53 -10.11
C PHE A 58 -3.96 1.08 -8.69
N GLN A 59 -3.14 2.11 -8.54
CA GLN A 59 -2.92 2.77 -7.25
C GLN A 59 -3.91 3.93 -7.03
N PHE A 60 -4.15 4.76 -8.05
CA PHE A 60 -4.95 5.98 -7.96
C PHE A 60 -6.15 5.98 -8.90
N SER A 61 -5.96 5.68 -10.19
CA SER A 61 -7.02 5.71 -11.20
C SER A 61 -6.92 4.55 -12.17
N ASN A 62 -8.05 4.11 -12.72
CA ASN A 62 -8.06 3.10 -13.78
C ASN A 62 -7.46 3.60 -15.11
N ASP A 63 -7.14 4.90 -15.20
CA ASP A 63 -6.37 5.49 -16.31
C ASP A 63 -4.90 5.01 -16.33
N GLU A 64 -4.43 4.31 -15.30
CA GLU A 64 -3.09 3.69 -15.27
C GLU A 64 -2.94 2.54 -16.29
N HIS A 65 -4.04 1.89 -16.70
CA HIS A 65 -4.06 0.80 -17.71
C HIS A 65 -2.92 -0.23 -17.54
N THR A 66 -2.86 -0.86 -16.37
CA THR A 66 -1.76 -1.75 -15.94
C THR A 66 -1.95 -3.21 -16.35
N GLU A 67 -2.77 -3.52 -17.35
CA GLU A 67 -3.16 -4.89 -17.70
C GLU A 67 -1.98 -5.81 -17.99
N ASN A 68 -0.95 -5.29 -18.66
CA ASN A 68 0.24 -6.06 -19.05
C ASN A 68 1.48 -5.73 -18.20
N PHE A 69 1.30 -4.94 -17.15
CA PHE A 69 2.40 -4.46 -16.33
C PHE A 69 2.68 -5.40 -15.16
N HIS A 70 3.95 -5.58 -14.84
CA HIS A 70 4.41 -6.33 -13.70
C HIS A 70 5.46 -5.55 -12.92
N VAL A 71 5.51 -5.80 -11.62
CA VAL A 71 6.52 -5.24 -10.72
C VAL A 71 7.15 -6.34 -9.88
N GLN A 72 8.43 -6.23 -9.59
CA GLN A 72 9.15 -7.15 -8.72
C GLN A 72 10.00 -6.35 -7.75
N LEU A 73 9.78 -6.56 -6.45
CA LEU A 73 10.72 -6.12 -5.41
C LEU A 73 11.86 -7.12 -5.37
N VAL A 74 13.05 -6.67 -5.76
CA VAL A 74 14.28 -7.47 -5.77
C VAL A 74 14.90 -7.47 -4.39
N ASP A 75 15.00 -6.28 -3.79
CA ASP A 75 15.62 -6.08 -2.49
C ASP A 75 15.06 -4.83 -1.81
N ILE A 76 15.22 -4.76 -0.49
CA ILE A 76 14.91 -3.58 0.31
C ILE A 76 15.93 -3.44 1.44
N ASP A 77 16.56 -2.27 1.49
CA ASP A 77 17.50 -1.92 2.55
C ASP A 77 16.99 -0.73 3.36
N PHE A 78 17.28 -0.73 4.66
CA PHE A 78 16.93 0.38 5.55
C PHE A 78 18.22 1.01 6.04
N CYS A 79 18.38 2.31 5.78
CA CYS A 79 19.57 3.06 6.14
C CYS A 79 19.20 4.46 6.64
N THR A 80 20.19 5.17 7.17
CA THR A 80 20.02 6.59 7.52
C THR A 80 19.99 7.45 6.26
N PRO A 81 19.39 8.66 6.29
CA PRO A 81 19.46 9.60 5.19
C PRO A 81 20.89 9.92 4.75
N GLN A 82 21.83 9.97 5.69
CA GLN A 82 23.25 10.20 5.43
C GLN A 82 23.88 9.08 4.62
N GLU A 83 23.64 7.82 5.01
CA GLU A 83 24.14 6.65 4.28
C GLU A 83 23.54 6.57 2.88
N PHE A 84 22.24 6.82 2.74
CA PHE A 84 21.57 6.85 1.44
C PHE A 84 22.14 7.97 0.56
N ALA A 85 22.25 9.20 1.09
CA ALA A 85 22.78 10.35 0.37
C ALA A 85 24.23 10.10 -0.11
N GLN A 86 25.05 9.49 0.74
CA GLN A 86 26.40 9.08 0.39
C GLN A 86 26.42 7.99 -0.70
N ARG A 87 25.54 6.98 -0.60
CA ARG A 87 25.44 5.87 -1.56
C ARG A 87 25.12 6.35 -2.97
N TYR A 88 24.24 7.34 -3.10
CA TYR A 88 23.76 7.85 -4.38
C TYR A 88 24.35 9.22 -4.78
N ASN A 89 25.33 9.73 -4.03
CA ASN A 89 25.97 11.03 -4.26
C ASN A 89 24.94 12.18 -4.37
N LEU A 90 24.05 12.25 -3.36
CA LEU A 90 22.99 13.23 -3.23
C LEU A 90 23.32 14.23 -2.12
N GLU A 91 22.78 15.44 -2.24
CA GLU A 91 22.83 16.42 -1.15
C GLU A 91 21.88 16.01 -0.03
N LEU A 92 22.37 16.01 1.22
CA LEU A 92 21.57 15.62 2.39
C LEU A 92 20.35 16.54 2.60
N SER A 93 20.45 17.79 2.14
CA SER A 93 19.35 18.76 2.22
C SER A 93 18.10 18.35 1.43
N LEU A 94 18.20 17.39 0.51
CA LEU A 94 17.05 16.83 -0.21
C LEU A 94 16.10 16.05 0.71
N PHE A 95 16.55 15.65 1.90
CA PHE A 95 15.74 14.94 2.90
C PHE A 95 15.13 15.87 3.95
N GLY A 96 15.55 17.14 4.00
CA GLY A 96 15.14 18.12 5.00
C GLY A 96 16.13 19.28 5.10
N GLU A 97 15.64 20.46 5.47
CA GLU A 97 16.46 21.68 5.55
C GLU A 97 17.45 21.68 6.73
N ASP A 98 17.16 20.92 7.79
CA ASP A 98 18.01 20.79 8.98
C ASP A 98 18.10 19.32 9.46
N GLU A 99 19.15 19.02 10.24
CA GLU A 99 19.36 17.67 10.80
C GLU A 99 18.24 17.23 11.75
N ALA A 100 17.51 18.18 12.34
CA ALA A 100 16.44 17.92 13.29
C ALA A 100 15.16 17.38 12.63
N ASN A 101 14.96 17.67 11.34
CA ASN A 101 13.80 17.22 10.56
C ASN A 101 14.13 16.10 9.57
N LEU A 102 15.33 15.51 9.65
CA LEU A 102 15.67 14.37 8.82
C LEU A 102 14.84 13.15 9.22
N PRO A 103 14.35 12.36 8.24
CA PRO A 103 13.63 11.14 8.56
C PRO A 103 14.53 10.15 9.29
N GLU A 104 13.98 9.47 10.29
CA GLU A 104 14.71 8.48 11.11
C GLU A 104 15.40 7.40 10.26
N TYR A 105 14.69 6.91 9.23
CA TYR A 105 15.19 5.93 8.27
C TYR A 105 14.68 6.22 6.87
N VAL A 106 15.47 5.78 5.90
CA VAL A 106 15.12 5.66 4.49
C VAL A 106 14.99 4.18 4.15
N ALA A 107 13.94 3.83 3.42
CA ALA A 107 13.82 2.55 2.75
C ALA A 107 14.29 2.69 1.29
N ASP A 108 15.36 1.98 0.95
CA ASP A 108 15.92 1.88 -0.40
C ASP A 108 15.33 0.64 -1.09
N LEU A 109 14.34 0.87 -1.96
CA LEU A 109 13.70 -0.21 -2.71
C LEU A 109 14.47 -0.49 -4.00
N THR A 110 14.82 -1.74 -4.25
CA THR A 110 15.32 -2.19 -5.55
C THR A 110 14.18 -2.86 -6.32
N LEU A 111 13.69 -2.21 -7.38
CA LEU A 111 12.54 -2.66 -8.15
C LEU A 111 12.91 -2.98 -9.60
N ASN A 112 12.31 -4.04 -10.13
CA ASN A 112 12.20 -4.26 -11.56
C ASN A 112 10.76 -4.06 -12.00
N PHE A 113 10.58 -3.63 -13.25
CA PHE A 113 9.27 -3.55 -13.88
C PHE A 113 9.28 -4.18 -15.26
N ARG A 114 8.13 -4.69 -15.69
CA ARG A 114 7.95 -5.32 -17.00
C ARG A 114 6.67 -4.85 -17.66
N ASN A 115 6.72 -4.67 -18.98
CA ASN A 115 5.54 -4.49 -19.81
C ASN A 115 5.47 -5.60 -20.87
N ASP A 116 4.47 -6.46 -20.75
CA ASP A 116 4.23 -7.57 -21.67
C ASP A 116 3.29 -7.19 -22.84
N SER A 117 2.99 -5.89 -23.00
CA SER A 117 2.24 -5.41 -24.17
C SER A 117 2.99 -5.75 -25.46
N PRO A 118 2.31 -6.28 -26.50
CA PRO A 118 2.97 -6.72 -27.73
C PRO A 118 3.50 -5.55 -28.58
N ASP A 119 2.86 -4.39 -28.53
CA ASP A 119 3.24 -3.22 -29.32
C ASP A 119 2.76 -1.89 -28.68
N GLU A 120 3.25 -0.78 -29.21
CA GLU A 120 2.92 0.59 -28.77
C GLU A 120 1.43 0.94 -28.92
N ALA A 121 0.73 0.33 -29.88
CA ALA A 121 -0.70 0.61 -30.08
C ALA A 121 -1.56 -0.03 -28.97
N SER A 122 -1.06 -1.11 -28.38
CA SER A 122 -1.66 -1.78 -27.21
C SER A 122 -1.17 -1.24 -25.86
N ASP A 123 -0.14 -0.40 -25.84
CA ASP A 123 0.48 0.14 -24.63
C ASP A 123 -0.06 1.53 -24.25
N LEU A 124 -1.24 1.52 -23.63
CA LEU A 124 -1.89 2.73 -23.14
C LEU A 124 -1.51 3.09 -21.70
N GLY A 125 -0.79 2.20 -21.01
CA GLY A 125 -0.56 2.26 -19.57
C GLY A 125 0.66 3.04 -19.13
N HIS A 126 0.77 3.16 -17.81
CA HIS A 126 1.91 3.71 -17.09
C HIS A 126 1.94 3.16 -15.66
N ILE A 127 3.09 3.30 -15.00
CA ILE A 127 3.26 3.05 -13.57
C ILE A 127 3.23 4.38 -12.84
N LEU A 128 2.44 4.46 -11.77
CA LEU A 128 2.39 5.61 -10.89
C LEU A 128 3.02 5.27 -9.53
N PHE A 129 4.34 5.43 -9.44
CA PHE A 129 5.10 4.98 -8.27
C PHE A 129 4.83 5.82 -7.02
N MET A 130 4.43 7.09 -7.17
CA MET A 130 4.13 8.02 -6.05
C MET A 130 3.16 7.46 -4.99
N PHE A 131 2.28 6.53 -5.37
CA PHE A 131 1.28 5.94 -4.47
C PHE A 131 1.67 4.56 -3.93
N TYR A 132 2.91 4.12 -4.18
CA TYR A 132 3.45 2.94 -3.51
C TYR A 132 3.61 3.27 -2.03
N GLU A 133 3.27 2.31 -1.17
CA GLU A 133 3.35 2.52 0.27
C GLU A 133 3.94 1.31 0.95
N LEU A 134 4.89 1.56 1.83
CA LEU A 134 5.49 0.56 2.67
C LEU A 134 4.94 0.75 4.09
N PHE A 135 4.26 -0.27 4.62
CA PHE A 135 3.47 -0.13 5.84
C PHE A 135 3.38 -1.43 6.64
N THR A 136 2.81 -1.34 7.85
CA THR A 136 2.42 -2.49 8.65
C THR A 136 0.92 -2.45 8.93
N PRO A 137 0.17 -3.53 8.65
CA PRO A 137 -1.25 -3.58 8.96
C PRO A 137 -1.54 -3.20 10.41
N GLY A 138 -2.43 -2.23 10.62
CA GLY A 138 -2.78 -1.72 11.95
C GLY A 138 -1.83 -0.66 12.53
N SER A 139 -0.74 -0.33 11.84
CA SER A 139 0.13 0.82 12.16
C SER A 139 -0.33 2.06 11.39
N LEU A 140 -0.19 3.24 12.00
CA LEU A 140 -0.35 4.52 11.30
C LEU A 140 0.96 5.00 10.65
N LYS A 141 2.08 4.32 10.92
CA LYS A 141 3.37 4.64 10.31
C LYS A 141 3.44 4.00 8.92
N THR A 142 3.60 4.85 7.91
CA THR A 142 3.79 4.47 6.52
C THR A 142 5.03 5.16 5.97
N PHE A 143 5.67 4.51 5.01
CA PHE A 143 6.74 5.07 4.23
C PHE A 143 6.22 5.29 2.81
N SER A 144 6.42 6.50 2.29
CA SER A 144 5.96 6.92 0.98
C SER A 144 7.15 7.44 0.16
N PRO A 145 7.07 7.41 -1.18
CA PRO A 145 8.13 7.90 -2.04
C PRO A 145 8.52 9.33 -1.72
N HIS A 146 9.79 9.57 -1.44
CA HIS A 146 10.31 10.91 -1.21
C HIS A 146 10.46 11.63 -2.54
N SER A 147 9.62 12.62 -2.82
CA SER A 147 9.51 13.25 -4.15
C SER A 147 10.83 13.88 -4.62
N GLU A 148 11.47 14.71 -3.79
CA GLU A 148 12.69 15.44 -4.17
C GLU A 148 13.89 14.51 -4.40
N VAL A 149 14.12 13.58 -3.48
CA VAL A 149 15.17 12.56 -3.60
C VAL A 149 14.97 11.69 -4.84
N ASN A 150 13.75 11.17 -5.06
CA ASN A 150 13.50 10.34 -6.24
C ASN A 150 13.57 11.14 -7.54
N TRP A 151 13.19 12.41 -7.55
CA TRP A 151 13.37 13.28 -8.71
C TRP A 151 14.85 13.55 -8.99
N ALA A 152 15.68 13.71 -7.96
CA ALA A 152 17.13 13.85 -8.12
C ALA A 152 17.78 12.58 -8.68
N MET A 153 17.32 11.40 -8.26
CA MET A 153 17.80 10.10 -8.78
C MET A 153 17.30 9.82 -10.20
N HIS A 154 16.05 10.16 -10.49
CA HIS A 154 15.36 9.86 -11.75
C HIS A 154 14.68 11.11 -12.32
N PRO A 155 15.48 12.06 -12.85
CA PRO A 155 14.97 13.36 -13.30
C PRO A 155 13.94 13.27 -14.44
N ASP A 156 13.94 12.17 -15.17
CA ASP A 156 13.05 11.83 -16.28
C ASP A 156 11.63 11.40 -15.85
N LEU A 157 11.46 10.86 -14.63
CA LEU A 157 10.14 10.45 -14.10
C LEU A 157 9.33 11.64 -13.56
N GLY A 158 9.98 12.79 -13.39
CA GLY A 158 9.41 14.01 -12.82
C GLY A 158 8.92 13.84 -11.38
N ILE A 159 8.31 14.90 -10.82
CA ILE A 159 7.86 14.90 -9.41
C ILE A 159 6.72 13.91 -9.16
N LYS A 160 5.94 13.55 -10.19
CA LYS A 160 4.84 12.59 -10.09
C LYS A 160 5.30 11.13 -10.00
N LEU A 161 6.58 10.85 -10.30
CA LEU A 161 7.12 9.48 -10.37
C LEU A 161 6.24 8.59 -11.25
N GLU A 162 5.81 9.15 -12.38
CA GLU A 162 4.93 8.53 -13.36
C GLU A 162 5.77 8.17 -14.58
N PHE A 163 5.74 6.92 -15.01
CA PHE A 163 6.57 6.50 -16.14
C PHE A 163 5.98 5.34 -16.93
N LYS A 164 6.42 5.26 -18.19
CA LYS A 164 6.09 4.18 -19.11
C LYS A 164 7.25 3.22 -19.25
N ILE A 165 6.93 1.96 -19.48
CA ILE A 165 7.89 0.91 -19.80
C ILE A 165 7.61 0.50 -21.23
N PRO A 166 8.59 0.52 -22.14
CA PRO A 166 8.34 0.15 -23.53
C PRO A 166 7.68 -1.24 -23.65
N PRO A 167 6.83 -1.46 -24.66
CA PRO A 167 6.24 -2.77 -24.94
C PRO A 167 7.31 -3.86 -25.06
N ALA A 168 6.98 -5.07 -24.61
CA ALA A 168 7.85 -6.25 -24.62
C ALA A 168 9.24 -6.00 -23.99
N SER A 169 9.30 -5.21 -22.93
CA SER A 169 10.56 -4.84 -22.27
C SER A 169 10.48 -4.91 -20.74
N GLU A 170 11.65 -4.99 -20.13
CA GLU A 170 11.86 -4.94 -18.68
C GLU A 170 12.80 -3.77 -18.34
N THR A 171 12.58 -3.13 -17.20
CA THR A 171 13.48 -2.12 -16.63
C THR A 171 13.91 -2.53 -15.22
N GLY A 172 15.12 -2.12 -14.84
CA GLY A 172 15.69 -2.35 -13.53
C GLY A 172 17.01 -3.13 -13.54
N PRO A 173 17.62 -3.33 -12.36
CA PRO A 173 17.17 -2.84 -11.05
C PRO A 173 17.18 -1.31 -10.94
N VAL A 174 16.07 -0.73 -10.49
CA VAL A 174 15.91 0.71 -10.23
C VAL A 174 15.73 0.93 -8.73
N HIS A 175 16.49 1.87 -8.17
CA HIS A 175 16.46 2.22 -6.76
C HIS A 175 15.48 3.35 -6.47
N PHE A 176 14.58 3.19 -5.51
CA PHE A 176 13.65 4.24 -5.09
C PHE A 176 13.72 4.49 -3.59
N CYS A 177 13.69 5.77 -3.22
CA CYS A 177 13.73 6.24 -1.85
C CYS A 177 12.33 6.39 -1.26
N LEU A 178 12.05 5.68 -0.18
CA LEU A 178 10.83 5.85 0.63
C LEU A 178 11.19 6.38 2.02
N THR A 179 10.41 7.35 2.52
CA THR A 179 10.60 7.93 3.85
C THR A 179 9.29 7.97 4.63
N SER A 180 9.37 7.94 5.96
CA SER A 180 8.20 8.03 6.83
C SER A 180 7.84 9.49 7.09
N TYR A 181 6.62 9.90 6.72
CA TYR A 181 6.11 11.27 6.97
C TYR A 181 5.41 11.43 8.32
N VAL A 182 4.95 10.34 8.95
CA VAL A 182 4.16 10.40 10.19
C VAL A 182 4.97 9.87 11.37
N GLU A 183 5.64 10.77 12.08
CA GLU A 183 6.30 10.50 13.36
C GLU A 183 5.31 10.41 14.54
N ALA A 184 4.01 10.61 14.31
CA ALA A 184 2.98 10.67 15.35
C ALA A 184 2.84 9.40 16.21
N THR A 185 3.49 8.31 15.82
CA THR A 185 3.49 7.01 16.53
C THR A 185 4.79 6.69 17.26
N GLY A 186 5.78 7.58 17.22
CA GLY A 186 7.09 7.40 17.84
C GLY A 186 8.17 6.82 16.90
N PRO A 187 9.39 6.66 17.41
CA PRO A 187 10.53 6.13 16.65
C PRO A 187 10.34 4.64 16.32
N VAL A 188 10.80 4.18 15.14
CA VAL A 188 10.91 2.73 14.84
C VAL A 188 12.00 2.11 15.71
N LYS A 189 13.04 2.88 16.05
CA LYS A 189 14.14 2.44 16.91
C LYS A 189 13.61 2.01 18.28
N GLY A 190 13.65 0.70 18.53
CA GLY A 190 13.16 0.08 19.77
C GLY A 190 11.74 -0.49 19.70
N ASN A 191 11.04 -0.40 18.56
CA ASN A 191 9.72 -1.01 18.36
C ASN A 191 9.56 -1.65 16.98
N LEU A 192 10.04 -2.90 16.85
CA LEU A 192 9.93 -3.69 15.61
C LEU A 192 8.48 -4.02 15.21
N ASP A 193 7.50 -3.88 16.11
CA ASP A 193 6.09 -4.06 15.74
C ASP A 193 5.60 -2.96 14.79
N GLN A 194 6.26 -1.80 14.79
CA GLN A 194 6.02 -0.69 13.87
C GLN A 194 6.89 -0.75 12.61
N PHE A 195 7.82 -1.70 12.52
CA PHE A 195 8.63 -1.89 11.32
C PHE A 195 7.73 -2.28 10.15
N PRO A 196 7.86 -1.67 8.97
CA PRO A 196 7.03 -1.99 7.81
C PRO A 196 7.18 -3.43 7.34
N LYS A 197 6.07 -4.10 7.04
CA LYS A 197 6.04 -5.52 6.67
C LYS A 197 5.52 -5.77 5.25
N GLN A 198 4.93 -4.76 4.62
CA GLN A 198 4.26 -4.92 3.33
C GLN A 198 4.51 -3.70 2.45
N LEU A 199 4.98 -3.94 1.22
CA LEU A 199 4.99 -2.95 0.14
C LEU A 199 3.73 -3.12 -0.70
N GLN A 200 2.88 -2.10 -0.73
CA GLN A 200 1.70 -2.03 -1.59
C GLN A 200 2.08 -1.57 -2.99
N VAL A 201 1.72 -2.39 -3.99
CA VAL A 201 1.99 -2.11 -5.40
C VAL A 201 0.72 -1.90 -6.23
N SER A 202 -0.46 -2.16 -5.67
CA SER A 202 -1.77 -1.74 -6.18
C SER A 202 -2.82 -1.65 -5.07
N ILE A 203 -3.91 -0.89 -5.32
CA ILE A 203 -5.03 -0.74 -4.37
C ILE A 203 -6.31 -1.38 -4.89
N THR A 204 -6.69 -1.08 -6.14
CA THR A 204 -8.02 -1.39 -6.70
C THR A 204 -7.87 -2.03 -8.07
N PRO A 205 -8.72 -3.00 -8.48
CA PRO A 205 -9.75 -3.67 -7.68
C PRO A 205 -9.19 -4.73 -6.74
N VAL A 206 -7.95 -5.15 -6.96
CA VAL A 206 -7.22 -6.08 -6.10
C VAL A 206 -6.06 -5.32 -5.48
N ARG A 207 -5.98 -5.40 -4.15
CA ARG A 207 -4.84 -4.90 -3.40
C ARG A 207 -3.74 -5.95 -3.48
N LYS A 208 -2.64 -5.61 -4.14
CA LYS A 208 -1.48 -6.49 -4.26
C LYS A 208 -0.36 -5.93 -3.39
N VAL A 209 0.18 -6.77 -2.52
CA VAL A 209 1.28 -6.40 -1.62
C VAL A 209 2.41 -7.41 -1.72
N ILE A 210 3.63 -6.94 -1.47
CA ILE A 210 4.83 -7.77 -1.35
C ILE A 210 5.26 -7.78 0.12
N GLU A 211 5.40 -8.96 0.72
CA GLU A 211 5.89 -9.09 2.09
C GLU A 211 7.36 -8.71 2.18
N VAL A 212 7.66 -7.86 3.15
CA VAL A 212 8.99 -7.41 3.51
C VAL A 212 9.40 -8.10 4.81
N PRO A 213 10.48 -8.89 4.81
CA PRO A 213 10.97 -9.50 6.03
C PRO A 213 11.47 -8.43 6.99
N ALA A 214 11.25 -8.63 8.29
CA ALA A 214 11.89 -7.78 9.29
C ALA A 214 13.41 -7.97 9.23
N PRO A 215 14.22 -6.90 9.28
CA PRO A 215 15.67 -7.01 9.31
C PRO A 215 16.12 -7.60 10.65
N ASP A 216 17.27 -8.28 10.64
CA ASP A 216 17.87 -8.84 11.85
C ASP A 216 18.23 -7.75 12.89
N ALA A 217 18.56 -6.54 12.41
CA ALA A 217 18.76 -5.35 13.22
C ALA A 217 18.49 -4.10 12.37
N LEU A 218 17.98 -3.03 13.00
CA LEU A 218 17.90 -1.71 12.38
C LEU A 218 19.25 -0.98 12.48
N PRO A 219 19.57 -0.07 11.54
CA PRO A 219 20.73 0.80 11.64
C PRO A 219 20.76 1.52 12.99
N SER A 220 21.96 1.62 13.57
CA SER A 220 22.20 2.29 14.85
C SER A 220 22.25 3.80 14.72
#